data_AF-A0A0U9HFH7-F1
#
_entry.id   AF-A0A0U9HFH7-F1
#
_cell.length_a   1.000
_cell.length_b   1.000
_cell.length_c   1.000
_cell.angle_alpha   90.00
_cell.angle_beta   90.00
_cell.angle_gamma   90.00
#
_symmetry.space_group_name_H-M   'P 1'
#
loop_
_entity.id
_entity.type
_entity.pdbx_description
1 polymer ?
#
loop_
_entity_poly.entity_id
_entity_poly.type
_entity_poly.pdbx_seq_one_letter_code
_entity_poly.pdbx_strand_id
1 'polypeptide(L)'
;MVTGCIWPLLEENRCIKNRKSSMAMITETVKAGTATMCDYDNPMKKIIKNHIKIGTHTCVAQEINILPLNAFKIPLPIGELYPLDVSIENSRLEESKKLIEEYNNSYNGRITCMLGPEAPDRVTKGVLSEVNELSKKFSLNIHMHVACGTR
;
A
#
# COMPACT_ATOMS: atom_id res chain seq x y z
N MET A 1 -24.54 11.17 11.47
CA MET A 1 -23.49 11.73 10.60
C MET A 1 -22.86 10.55 9.88
N VAL A 2 -23.13 10.37 8.59
CA VAL A 2 -22.49 9.29 7.82
C VAL A 2 -21.05 9.74 7.61
N THR A 3 -20.15 9.35 8.51
CA THR A 3 -18.71 9.47 8.30
C THR A 3 -18.39 8.67 7.05
N GLY A 4 -17.99 9.37 5.99
CA GLY A 4 -17.73 8.78 4.67
C GLY A 4 -16.68 7.68 4.77
N CYS A 5 -17.16 6.45 4.78
CA CYS A 5 -16.35 5.25 4.71
C CYS A 5 -15.89 5.09 3.26
N ILE A 6 -14.59 5.07 2.98
CA ILE A 6 -14.06 4.92 1.61
C ILE A 6 -14.19 3.48 1.07
N TRP A 7 -14.43 2.52 1.96
CA TRP A 7 -14.45 1.10 1.65
C TRP A 7 -15.46 0.67 0.57
N PRO A 8 -16.71 1.18 0.52
CA PRO A 8 -17.65 0.87 -0.56
C PRO A 8 -17.14 1.30 -1.95
N LEU A 9 -16.51 2.48 -2.04
CA LEU A 9 -15.92 2.96 -3.30
C LEU A 9 -14.75 2.06 -3.74
N LEU A 10 -13.93 1.61 -2.79
CA LEU A 10 -12.84 0.67 -3.07
C LEU A 10 -13.39 -0.68 -3.53
N GLU A 11 -14.51 -1.15 -2.99
CA GLU A 11 -15.17 -2.39 -3.41
C GLU A 11 -15.67 -2.33 -4.85
N GLU A 12 -16.42 -1.30 -5.22
CA GLU A 12 -16.92 -1.14 -6.60
C GLU A 12 -15.77 -1.06 -7.61
N ASN A 13 -14.66 -0.43 -7.22
CA ASN A 13 -13.48 -0.32 -8.07
C ASN A 13 -12.55 -1.55 -8.04
N ARG A 14 -12.84 -2.60 -7.25
CA ARG A 14 -11.99 -3.83 -7.22
C ARG A 14 -11.95 -4.58 -8.54
N CYS A 15 -13.02 -4.54 -9.33
CA CYS A 15 -13.03 -5.09 -10.70
C CYS A 15 -12.25 -4.22 -11.68
N ILE A 16 -12.05 -2.93 -11.38
CA ILE A 16 -11.37 -1.94 -12.25
C ILE A 16 -9.87 -1.84 -11.94
N LYS A 17 -9.38 -2.48 -10.87
CA LYS A 17 -7.98 -2.49 -10.35
C LYS A 17 -6.95 -1.76 -11.22
N ASN A 18 -7.00 -0.45 -11.05
CA ASN A 18 -5.92 0.50 -10.76
C ASN A 18 -4.76 0.60 -11.74
N ARG A 19 -5.06 0.73 -13.03
CA ARG A 19 -4.17 1.51 -13.92
C ARG A 19 -4.78 2.81 -14.41
N LYS A 20 -6.08 2.87 -14.70
CA LYS A 20 -6.70 4.09 -15.26
C LYS A 20 -6.85 5.19 -14.20
N SER A 21 -7.35 4.86 -13.01
CA SER A 21 -7.45 5.76 -11.85
C SER A 21 -6.08 6.30 -11.44
N SER A 22 -5.11 5.40 -11.22
CA SER A 22 -3.73 5.77 -10.92
C SER A 22 -3.13 6.65 -12.03
N MET A 23 -3.35 6.36 -13.30
CA MET A 23 -2.86 7.20 -14.40
C MET A 23 -3.44 8.62 -14.34
N ALA A 24 -4.73 8.75 -14.03
CA ALA A 24 -5.36 10.06 -13.86
C ALA A 24 -4.73 10.83 -12.69
N MET A 25 -4.58 10.19 -11.52
CA MET A 25 -3.94 10.77 -10.34
C MET A 25 -2.50 11.23 -10.63
N ILE A 26 -1.68 10.37 -11.25
CA ILE A 26 -0.29 10.69 -11.56
C ILE A 26 -0.22 11.84 -12.56
N THR A 27 -1.09 11.86 -13.58
CA THR A 27 -1.14 12.94 -14.59
C THR A 27 -1.49 14.28 -13.93
N GLU A 28 -2.49 14.30 -13.06
CA GLU A 28 -2.87 15.51 -12.32
C GLU A 28 -1.75 15.99 -11.40
N THR A 29 -1.10 15.05 -10.70
CA THR A 29 0.01 15.36 -9.79
C THR A 29 1.21 15.95 -10.53
N VAL A 30 1.56 15.42 -11.70
CA VAL A 30 2.61 16.00 -12.56
C VAL A 30 2.18 17.38 -13.08
N LYS A 31 0.91 17.54 -13.50
CA LYS A 31 0.37 18.83 -13.94
C LYS A 31 0.43 19.89 -12.83
N ALA A 32 0.28 19.49 -11.57
CA ALA A 32 0.41 20.36 -10.40
C ALA A 32 1.87 20.72 -10.05
N GLY A 33 2.87 20.18 -10.77
CA GLY A 33 4.28 20.48 -10.57
C GLY A 33 4.99 19.58 -9.55
N THR A 34 4.33 18.53 -9.05
CA THR A 34 4.96 17.56 -8.15
C THR A 34 5.94 16.67 -8.92
N ALA A 35 7.22 16.77 -8.56
CA ALA A 35 8.31 16.06 -9.24
C ALA A 35 8.64 14.68 -8.65
N THR A 36 8.32 14.46 -7.37
CA THR A 36 8.57 13.20 -6.64
C THR A 36 7.33 12.78 -5.86
N MET A 37 7.00 11.48 -5.90
CA MET A 37 5.82 10.92 -5.23
C MET A 37 6.20 9.80 -4.26
N CYS A 38 5.41 9.63 -3.22
CA CYS A 38 5.33 8.36 -2.49
C CYS A 38 3.99 7.72 -2.85
N ASP A 39 4.00 6.49 -3.36
CA ASP A 39 2.76 5.77 -3.71
C ASP A 39 2.64 4.49 -2.88
N TYR A 40 1.44 4.23 -2.39
CA TYR A 40 1.10 3.18 -1.43
C TYR A 40 -0.27 2.60 -1.78
N ASP A 41 -0.30 1.37 -2.26
CA ASP A 41 -1.54 0.70 -2.66
C ASP A 41 -1.29 -0.82 -2.88
N ASN A 42 -2.35 -1.57 -3.20
CA ASN A 42 -2.33 -2.98 -3.51
C ASN A 42 -3.25 -3.31 -4.71
N PRO A 43 -2.74 -3.84 -5.84
CA PRO A 43 -1.38 -4.36 -6.07
C PRO A 43 -0.43 -3.34 -6.73
N MET A 44 0.64 -2.97 -6.03
CA MET A 44 1.58 -1.93 -6.47
C MET A 44 2.34 -2.29 -7.76
N LYS A 45 2.61 -3.58 -7.99
CA LYS A 45 3.24 -4.07 -9.25
C LYS A 45 2.45 -3.73 -10.51
N LYS A 46 1.14 -3.47 -10.41
CA LYS A 46 0.32 -3.01 -11.55
C LYS A 46 0.39 -1.50 -11.72
N ILE A 47 0.39 -0.76 -10.62
CA ILE A 47 0.36 0.70 -10.55
C ILE A 47 1.70 1.29 -11.01
N ILE A 48 2.82 0.69 -10.59
CA ILE A 48 4.17 1.16 -10.91
C ILE A 48 4.43 1.28 -12.42
N LYS A 49 3.74 0.48 -13.24
CA LYS A 49 3.80 0.57 -14.71
C LYS A 49 3.38 1.94 -15.25
N ASN A 50 2.51 2.65 -14.53
CA ASN A 50 2.12 4.01 -14.88
C ASN A 50 3.22 5.02 -14.54
N HIS A 51 3.84 4.91 -13.36
CA HIS A 51 5.01 5.72 -12.99
C HIS A 51 6.16 5.55 -13.98
N ILE A 52 6.41 4.30 -14.39
CA ILE A 52 7.42 3.98 -15.41
C ILE A 52 7.08 4.65 -16.74
N LYS A 53 5.82 4.54 -17.19
CA LYS A 53 5.35 5.14 -18.44
C LYS A 53 5.45 6.67 -18.45
N ILE A 54 5.10 7.33 -17.35
CA ILE A 54 5.13 8.80 -17.23
C ILE A 54 6.56 9.31 -17.00
N GLY A 55 7.41 8.53 -16.33
CA GLY A 55 8.78 8.92 -16.01
C GLY A 55 8.94 9.64 -14.66
N THR A 56 7.97 9.52 -13.75
CA THR A 56 8.04 10.15 -12.42
C THR A 56 9.19 9.60 -11.57
N HIS A 57 9.74 10.43 -10.68
CA HIS A 57 10.49 9.93 -9.54
C HIS A 57 9.49 9.47 -8.47
N THR A 58 9.57 8.21 -8.04
CA THR A 58 8.63 7.68 -7.05
C THR A 58 9.29 6.71 -6.08
N CYS A 59 8.77 6.73 -4.86
CA CYS A 59 9.06 5.79 -3.80
C CYS A 59 7.80 4.98 -3.54
N VAL A 60 7.79 3.70 -3.92
CA VAL A 60 6.57 2.87 -3.90
C VAL A 60 6.57 1.86 -2.76
N ALA A 61 5.39 1.58 -2.23
CA ALA A 61 5.17 0.58 -1.20
C ALA A 61 3.97 -0.30 -1.54
N GLN A 62 4.14 -1.61 -1.39
CA GLN A 62 3.02 -2.55 -1.39
C GLN A 62 2.37 -2.51 0.00
N GLU A 63 1.05 -2.32 0.04
CA GLU A 63 0.30 -2.40 1.29
C GLU A 63 0.35 -3.83 1.88
N ILE A 64 0.75 -3.91 3.15
CA ILE A 64 0.78 -5.13 3.96
C ILE A 64 -0.26 -4.97 5.08
N ASN A 65 -1.29 -5.81 5.06
CA ASN A 65 -2.29 -5.90 6.13
C ASN A 65 -2.88 -7.31 6.24
N ILE A 66 -3.47 -7.59 7.40
CA ILE A 66 -4.06 -8.89 7.72
C ILE A 66 -5.56 -8.99 7.40
N LEU A 67 -6.16 -7.93 6.86
CA LEU A 67 -7.61 -7.85 6.70
C LEU A 67 -8.07 -8.68 5.50
N PRO A 68 -9.08 -9.54 5.68
CA PRO A 68 -9.68 -10.26 4.58
C PRO A 68 -10.47 -9.32 3.68
N LEU A 69 -10.63 -9.72 2.42
CA LEU A 69 -11.29 -8.90 1.41
C LEU A 69 -12.75 -8.56 1.78
N ASN A 70 -13.41 -9.38 2.58
CA ASN A 70 -14.77 -9.15 3.06
C ASN A 70 -14.85 -8.37 4.39
N ALA A 71 -13.72 -8.08 5.07
CA ALA A 71 -13.69 -7.32 6.32
C ALA A 71 -14.37 -5.95 6.21
N PHE A 72 -14.41 -5.45 4.97
CA PHE A 72 -14.93 -4.13 4.61
C PHE A 72 -16.45 -4.10 4.38
N LYS A 73 -17.10 -5.27 4.28
CA LYS A 73 -18.56 -5.40 4.13
C LYS A 73 -19.30 -5.43 5.45
N ILE A 74 -18.59 -5.74 6.53
CA ILE A 74 -19.16 -5.90 7.85
C ILE A 74 -18.90 -4.59 8.59
N PRO A 75 -19.92 -3.79 8.92
CA PRO A 75 -19.73 -2.66 9.81
C PRO A 75 -19.25 -3.20 11.16
N LEU A 76 -17.98 -3.00 11.47
CA LEU A 76 -17.39 -3.43 12.74
C LEU A 76 -17.73 -2.40 13.82
N PRO A 77 -18.55 -2.75 14.84
CA PRO A 77 -18.85 -1.86 15.95
C PRO A 77 -17.57 -1.42 16.67
N ILE A 78 -17.55 -0.22 17.23
CA ILE A 78 -16.41 0.27 18.03
C ILE A 78 -16.20 -0.69 19.21
N GLY A 79 -14.96 -1.12 19.44
CA GLY A 79 -14.57 -2.10 20.48
C GLY A 79 -14.44 -3.54 19.99
N GLU A 80 -14.97 -3.87 18.81
CA GLU A 80 -14.80 -5.21 18.21
C GLU A 80 -13.45 -5.34 17.49
N LEU A 81 -12.86 -6.53 17.58
CA LEU A 81 -11.60 -6.88 16.91
C LEU A 81 -11.81 -7.07 15.40
N TYR A 82 -10.78 -6.77 14.62
CA TYR A 82 -10.80 -7.05 13.19
C TYR A 82 -10.80 -8.56 12.92
N PRO A 83 -11.50 -9.03 11.86
CA PRO A 83 -11.26 -10.37 11.36
C PRO A 83 -9.84 -10.42 10.80
N LEU A 84 -9.00 -11.27 11.39
CA LEU A 84 -7.59 -11.41 11.01
C LEU A 84 -7.42 -12.67 10.16
N ASP A 85 -6.78 -12.56 8.99
CA ASP A 85 -6.39 -13.68 8.14
C ASP A 85 -4.89 -13.65 7.83
N VAL A 86 -4.13 -14.46 8.58
CA VAL A 86 -2.68 -14.58 8.48
C VAL A 86 -2.21 -15.01 7.08
N SER A 87 -3.04 -15.77 6.34
CA SER A 87 -2.67 -16.20 4.99
C SER A 87 -2.56 -15.01 4.03
N ILE A 88 -3.43 -14.02 4.19
CA ILE A 88 -3.45 -12.83 3.35
C ILE A 88 -2.32 -11.87 3.76
N GLU A 89 -2.05 -11.76 5.06
CA GLU A 89 -0.89 -11.00 5.56
C GLU A 89 0.42 -11.52 4.93
N ASN A 90 0.66 -12.82 5.03
CA ASN A 90 1.86 -13.47 4.46
C ASN A 90 1.92 -13.27 2.95
N SER A 91 0.80 -13.43 2.24
CA SER A 91 0.76 -13.20 0.79
C SER A 91 1.13 -11.76 0.42
N ARG A 92 0.68 -10.76 1.18
CA ARG A 92 0.99 -9.35 0.91
C ARG A 92 2.45 -9.01 1.24
N LEU A 93 2.99 -9.59 2.30
CA LEU A 93 4.41 -9.47 2.63
C LEU A 93 5.29 -10.04 1.52
N GLU A 94 4.95 -11.21 0.98
CA GLU A 94 5.66 -11.80 -0.15
C GLU A 94 5.55 -10.95 -1.42
N GLU A 95 4.39 -10.36 -1.72
CA GLU A 95 4.27 -9.42 -2.84
C GLU A 95 5.11 -8.15 -2.63
N SER A 96 5.26 -7.68 -1.38
CA SER A 96 6.16 -6.57 -1.05
C SER A 96 7.62 -6.93 -1.30
N LYS A 97 8.05 -8.14 -0.92
CA LYS A 97 9.42 -8.62 -1.19
C LYS A 97 9.69 -8.68 -2.69
N LYS A 98 8.77 -9.24 -3.47
CA LYS A 98 8.87 -9.30 -4.94
C LYS A 98 8.90 -7.92 -5.59
N LEU A 99 8.14 -6.95 -5.07
CA LEU A 99 8.17 -5.57 -5.56
C LEU A 99 9.57 -4.96 -5.37
N ILE A 100 10.14 -5.13 -4.17
CA ILE A 100 11.48 -4.62 -3.84
C ILE A 100 12.54 -5.26 -4.74
N GLU A 101 12.51 -6.58 -4.89
CA GLU A 101 13.46 -7.32 -5.73
C GLU A 101 13.42 -6.87 -7.19
N GLU A 102 12.23 -6.65 -7.74
CA GLU A 102 12.05 -6.30 -9.15
C GLU A 102 12.32 -4.83 -9.47
N TYR A 103 12.03 -3.90 -8.54
CA TYR A 103 11.97 -2.47 -8.85
C TYR A 103 12.84 -1.54 -7.99
N ASN A 104 13.40 -1.99 -6.86
CA ASN A 104 14.16 -1.07 -6.01
C ASN A 104 15.43 -0.56 -6.73
N ASN A 105 15.67 0.74 -6.71
CA ASN A 105 16.76 1.44 -7.43
C ASN A 105 16.77 1.22 -8.95
N SER A 106 15.64 0.83 -9.54
CA SER A 106 15.51 0.62 -10.99
C SER A 106 15.25 1.93 -11.74
N TYR A 107 15.24 1.87 -13.09
CA TYR A 107 15.00 3.01 -13.99
C TYR A 107 15.87 4.23 -13.68
N ASN A 108 17.18 4.00 -13.55
CA ASN A 108 18.20 5.00 -13.24
C ASN A 108 17.96 5.67 -11.87
N GLY A 109 17.52 4.90 -10.87
CA GLY A 109 17.27 5.37 -9.51
C GLY A 109 15.97 6.17 -9.34
N ARG A 110 15.18 6.36 -10.40
CA ARG A 110 13.89 7.07 -10.30
C ARG A 110 12.83 6.29 -9.54
N ILE A 111 12.96 4.97 -9.50
CA ILE A 111 12.04 4.08 -8.79
C ILE A 111 12.77 3.49 -7.59
N THR A 112 12.27 3.78 -6.41
CA THR A 112 12.74 3.21 -5.13
C THR A 112 11.57 2.56 -4.41
N CYS A 113 11.87 1.68 -3.45
CA CYS A 113 10.84 0.98 -2.69
C CYS A 113 10.91 1.28 -1.20
N MET A 114 9.77 1.12 -0.52
CA MET A 114 9.65 1.12 0.94
C MET A 114 8.85 -0.10 1.38
N LEU A 115 8.94 -0.42 2.67
CA LEU A 115 8.06 -1.39 3.31
C LEU A 115 6.79 -0.69 3.79
N GLY A 116 5.64 -1.30 3.54
CA GLY A 116 4.34 -0.66 3.68
C GLY A 116 3.34 -1.34 4.63
N PRO A 117 3.65 -1.61 5.91
CA PRO A 117 2.62 -2.05 6.85
C PRO A 117 1.50 -1.00 6.96
N GLU A 118 0.24 -1.41 6.87
CA GLU A 118 -0.90 -0.47 6.84
C GLU A 118 -1.01 0.35 8.12
N ALA A 119 -1.09 -0.34 9.26
CA ALA A 119 -1.15 0.26 10.58
C ALA A 119 -0.80 -0.77 11.67
N PRO A 120 -0.40 -0.34 12.88
CA PRO A 120 -0.06 -1.24 13.98
C PRO A 120 -1.18 -2.19 14.42
N ASP A 121 -2.45 -1.80 14.24
CA ASP A 121 -3.65 -2.58 14.57
C ASP A 121 -4.11 -3.49 13.42
N ARG A 122 -3.46 -3.38 12.24
CA ARG A 122 -3.81 -4.11 11.00
C ARG A 122 -2.72 -5.09 10.55
N VAL A 123 -1.67 -5.23 11.34
CA VAL A 123 -0.51 -6.10 11.06
C VAL A 123 -0.10 -6.78 12.36
N THR A 124 0.29 -8.05 12.28
CA THR A 124 0.76 -8.81 13.44
C THR A 124 2.13 -8.32 13.90
N LYS A 125 2.42 -8.51 15.19
CA LYS A 125 3.74 -8.22 15.76
C LYS A 125 4.87 -8.98 15.04
N GLY A 126 4.59 -10.21 14.58
CA GLY A 126 5.54 -11.02 13.82
C GLY A 126 5.97 -10.33 12.53
N VAL A 127 4.98 -9.92 11.73
CA VAL A 127 5.25 -9.22 10.47
C VAL A 127 5.84 -7.83 10.68
N LEU A 128 5.45 -7.09 11.73
CA LEU A 128 6.12 -5.82 12.07
C LEU A 128 7.61 -6.01 12.41
N SER A 129 7.94 -7.10 13.12
CA SER A 129 9.33 -7.44 13.42
C SER A 129 10.10 -7.79 12.15
N GLU A 130 9.50 -8.59 11.26
CA GLU A 130 10.09 -8.95 9.97
C GLU A 130 10.28 -7.73 9.06
N VAL A 131 9.30 -6.82 8.99
CA VAL A 131 9.42 -5.54 8.27
C VAL A 131 10.61 -4.73 8.79
N ASN A 132 10.82 -4.67 10.11
CA ASN A 132 11.97 -3.98 10.68
C ASN A 132 13.31 -4.67 10.35
N GLU A 133 13.35 -6.00 10.25
CA GLU A 133 14.54 -6.73 9.81
C GLU A 133 14.84 -6.50 8.32
N LEU A 134 13.80 -6.55 7.48
CA LEU A 134 13.89 -6.29 6.04
C LEU A 134 14.34 -4.85 5.77
N SER A 135 13.83 -3.86 6.54
CA SER A 135 14.21 -2.45 6.37
C SER A 135 15.70 -2.26 6.60
N LYS A 136 16.26 -2.88 7.64
CA LYS A 136 17.70 -2.86 7.93
C LYS A 136 18.51 -3.61 6.88
N LYS A 137 18.06 -4.83 6.52
CA LYS A 137 18.75 -5.69 5.55
C LYS A 137 18.90 -5.02 4.18
N PHE A 138 17.85 -4.35 3.72
CA PHE A 138 17.81 -3.73 2.40
C PHE A 138 18.03 -2.21 2.43
N SER A 139 18.28 -1.63 3.61
CA SER A 139 18.40 -0.17 3.81
C SER A 139 17.20 0.60 3.23
N LEU A 140 15.99 0.13 3.52
CA LEU A 140 14.72 0.70 3.05
C LEU A 140 14.02 1.48 4.15
N ASN A 141 13.25 2.50 3.75
CA ASN A 141 12.33 3.19 4.65
C ASN A 141 11.05 2.37 4.89
N ILE A 142 10.32 2.74 5.95
CA ILE A 142 9.00 2.19 6.28
C ILE A 142 7.97 3.32 6.16
N HIS A 143 6.87 3.06 5.46
CA HIS A 143 5.70 3.95 5.40
C HIS A 143 4.50 3.26 6.05
N MET A 144 3.88 3.90 7.04
CA MET A 144 2.79 3.32 7.83
C MET A 144 1.86 4.41 8.36
N HIS A 145 0.56 4.12 8.42
CA HIS A 145 -0.41 4.99 9.09
C HIS A 145 -0.29 4.82 10.61
N VAL A 146 -0.29 5.93 11.34
CA VAL A 146 -0.17 5.94 12.80
C VAL A 146 -1.21 6.89 13.39
N ALA A 147 -2.03 6.39 14.33
CA ALA A 147 -3.08 7.16 15.00
C ALA A 147 -4.08 7.86 14.05
N CYS A 148 -4.37 7.27 12.89
CA CYS A 148 -5.27 7.83 11.87
C CYS A 148 -6.77 7.55 12.12
N GLY A 149 -7.12 6.94 13.25
CA GLY A 149 -8.49 6.61 13.62
C GLY A 149 -8.71 6.79 15.12
N THR A 150 -9.98 6.68 15.53
CA THR A 150 -10.40 6.78 16.94
C THR A 150 -10.63 5.41 17.59
N ARG A 151 -10.12 4.34 16.98
CA ARG A 151 -10.26 2.95 17.45
C ARG A 151 -9.03 2.52 18.21
#